data_AF-B1IHZ6-F1
#
_entry.id   AF-B1IHZ6-F1
#
_cell.length_a   1.000
_cell.length_b   1.000
_cell.length_c   1.000
_cell.angle_alpha   90.00
_cell.angle_beta   90.00
_cell.angle_gamma   90.00
#
_symmetry.space_group_name_H-M   'P 1'
#
loop_
_entity.id
_entity.type
_entity.pdbx_description
1 polymer ?
#
loop_
_entity_poly.entity_id
_entity_poly.type
_entity_poly.pdbx_seq_one_letter_code
_entity_poly.pdbx_strand_id
1 'polypeptide(L)'
;MNLHLKEFNIPEKILKWGDSQPAHQRQHIGTHIDCYNLSKIELPSEMDVKVIDVRNLDIIDIDILDNISIKEDSFVIFRTGYLENYGYGSEEYFNSKSSPYLTNELVDKLLNFNVKLIGIDLSGIQHGKHHVAIDKYVENKGAYVVENICNLDKIDSEFKADLKWFQLEGATAIKVQIETL
;
A
#
# COMPACT_ATOMS: atom_id res chain seq x y z
N MET A 1 16.60 4.86 2.49
CA MET A 1 16.08 3.60 3.08
C MET A 1 15.17 2.95 2.05
N ASN A 2 15.14 1.62 1.96
CA ASN A 2 14.28 0.90 1.01
C ASN A 2 12.99 0.45 1.72
N LEU A 3 11.84 0.79 1.17
CA LEU A 3 10.52 0.55 1.77
C LEU A 3 9.71 -0.54 1.07
N HIS A 4 10.37 -1.39 0.26
CA HIS A 4 9.72 -2.45 -0.47
C HIS A 4 10.32 -3.83 -0.16
N LEU A 5 9.48 -4.85 -0.19
CA LEU A 5 9.91 -6.24 -0.07
C LEU A 5 10.73 -6.63 -1.31
N LYS A 6 11.99 -7.01 -1.09
CA LYS A 6 12.83 -7.59 -2.13
C LYS A 6 12.55 -9.08 -2.24
N GLU A 7 12.84 -9.69 -3.39
CA GLU A 7 12.54 -11.11 -3.63
C GLU A 7 13.13 -12.05 -2.57
N PHE A 8 14.34 -11.77 -2.08
CA PHE A 8 14.97 -12.57 -1.03
C PHE A 8 14.31 -12.43 0.36
N ASN A 9 13.44 -11.44 0.54
CA ASN A 9 12.64 -11.26 1.76
C ASN A 9 11.28 -11.97 1.68
N ILE A 10 10.93 -12.56 0.53
CA ILE A 10 9.65 -13.24 0.35
C ILE A 10 9.80 -14.73 0.69
N PRO A 11 8.92 -15.30 1.55
CA PRO A 11 8.99 -16.72 1.87
C PRO A 11 8.86 -17.63 0.64
N GLU A 12 9.65 -18.70 0.57
CA GLU A 12 9.67 -19.63 -0.56
C GLU A 12 8.28 -20.21 -0.88
N LYS A 13 7.45 -20.46 0.14
CA LYS A 13 6.07 -20.93 -0.04
C LYS A 13 5.21 -19.94 -0.83
N ILE A 14 5.43 -18.64 -0.63
CA ILE A 14 4.70 -17.57 -1.32
C ILE A 14 5.19 -17.45 -2.76
N LEU A 15 6.51 -17.56 -2.99
CA LEU A 15 7.07 -17.60 -4.34
C LEU A 15 6.51 -18.79 -5.14
N LYS A 16 6.55 -20.01 -4.57
CA LYS A 16 6.00 -21.21 -5.20
C LYS A 16 4.50 -21.08 -5.51
N TRP A 17 3.72 -20.54 -4.56
CA TRP A 17 2.31 -20.26 -4.81
C TRP A 17 2.16 -19.28 -5.98
N GLY A 18 2.91 -18.17 -5.97
CA GLY A 18 2.89 -17.19 -7.04
C GLY A 18 3.21 -17.77 -8.41
N ASP A 19 4.25 -18.59 -8.51
CA ASP A 19 4.70 -19.18 -9.77
C ASP A 19 3.67 -20.18 -10.34
N SER A 20 2.71 -20.63 -9.53
CA SER A 20 1.55 -21.41 -9.96
C SER A 20 0.36 -20.56 -10.45
N GLN A 21 0.41 -19.24 -10.25
CA GLN A 21 -0.65 -18.32 -10.65
C GLN A 21 -0.38 -17.69 -12.03
N PRO A 22 -1.42 -17.17 -12.72
CA PRO A 22 -1.22 -16.33 -13.90
C PRO A 22 -0.30 -15.15 -13.63
N ALA A 23 0.41 -14.68 -14.66
CA ALA A 23 1.40 -13.61 -14.54
C ALA A 23 0.85 -12.33 -13.86
N HIS A 24 -0.41 -11.95 -14.14
CA HIS A 24 -1.03 -10.78 -13.50
C HIS A 24 -1.23 -10.97 -11.99
N GLN A 25 -1.64 -12.17 -11.55
CA GLN A 25 -1.82 -12.49 -10.13
C GLN A 25 -0.48 -12.59 -9.40
N ARG A 26 0.57 -13.04 -10.08
CA ARG A 26 1.94 -13.08 -9.53
C ARG A 26 2.46 -11.71 -9.11
N GLN A 27 1.99 -10.63 -9.76
CA GLN A 27 2.44 -9.28 -9.47
C GLN A 27 1.96 -8.75 -8.11
N HIS A 28 0.96 -9.38 -7.49
CA HIS A 28 0.49 -9.06 -6.13
C HIS A 28 1.44 -9.50 -5.01
N ILE A 29 2.53 -10.21 -5.33
CA ILE A 29 3.47 -10.69 -4.31
C ILE A 29 4.47 -9.61 -3.88
N GLY A 30 4.48 -9.25 -2.61
CA GLY A 30 5.40 -8.25 -2.08
C GLY A 30 4.88 -6.83 -2.34
N THR A 31 5.73 -5.82 -2.24
CA THR A 31 5.27 -4.43 -2.40
C THR A 31 4.87 -4.13 -3.84
N HIS A 32 3.66 -3.60 -4.01
CA HIS A 32 3.06 -3.34 -5.32
C HIS A 32 2.01 -2.23 -5.23
N ILE A 33 1.65 -1.70 -6.40
CA ILE A 33 0.52 -0.78 -6.60
C ILE A 33 -0.64 -1.57 -7.18
N ASP A 34 -1.83 -1.49 -6.59
CA ASP A 34 -3.04 -2.07 -7.17
C ASP A 34 -3.61 -1.20 -8.30
N CYS A 35 -3.95 -1.86 -9.41
CA CYS A 35 -4.40 -1.23 -10.66
C CYS A 35 -5.42 -2.14 -11.37
N TYR A 36 -6.53 -2.43 -10.70
CA TYR A 36 -7.55 -3.36 -11.16
C TYR A 36 -8.41 -2.87 -12.34
N ASN A 37 -8.52 -1.56 -12.58
CA ASN A 37 -9.15 -1.00 -13.78
C ASN A 37 -8.18 -0.84 -14.95
N LEU A 38 -6.92 -1.27 -14.78
CA LEU A 38 -5.88 -1.24 -15.80
C LEU A 38 -5.61 0.19 -16.32
N SER A 39 -5.80 1.20 -15.47
CA SER A 39 -5.47 2.57 -15.81
C SER A 39 -3.98 2.72 -16.06
N LYS A 40 -3.60 3.70 -16.89
CA LYS A 40 -2.19 4.05 -17.06
C LYS A 40 -1.72 4.83 -15.84
N ILE A 41 -0.71 4.32 -15.14
CA ILE A 41 -0.16 5.00 -13.96
C ILE A 41 0.66 6.21 -14.41
N GLU A 42 0.24 7.39 -13.96
CA GLU A 42 0.92 8.67 -14.20
C GLU A 42 1.25 9.30 -12.83
N LEU A 43 2.43 8.97 -12.31
CA LEU A 43 2.97 9.47 -11.05
C LEU A 43 4.30 10.19 -11.32
N PRO A 44 4.69 11.18 -10.49
CA PRO A 44 6.05 11.69 -10.51
C PRO A 44 7.02 10.64 -9.95
N SER A 45 8.29 10.69 -10.37
CA SER A 45 9.33 9.81 -9.82
C SER A 45 9.73 10.17 -8.39
N GLU A 46 9.49 11.41 -7.96
CA GLU A 46 9.72 11.86 -6.59
C GLU A 46 8.41 12.34 -5.96
N MET A 47 8.14 11.95 -4.72
CA MET A 47 6.93 12.34 -3.98
C MET A 47 7.25 12.71 -2.53
N ASP A 48 6.55 13.71 -2.00
CA ASP A 48 6.51 13.93 -0.56
C ASP A 48 5.67 12.84 0.10
N VAL A 49 6.22 12.25 1.17
CA VAL A 49 5.61 11.16 1.90
C VAL A 49 5.26 11.60 3.30
N LYS A 50 4.03 11.28 3.73
CA LYS A 50 3.57 11.41 5.12
C LYS A 50 3.26 10.04 5.68
N VAL A 51 3.98 9.61 6.70
CA VAL A 51 3.67 8.39 7.45
C VAL A 51 2.82 8.76 8.66
N ILE A 52 1.69 8.08 8.79
CA ILE A 52 0.79 8.22 9.94
C ILE A 52 0.86 6.91 10.73
N ASP A 53 1.29 7.02 11.98
CA ASP A 53 1.34 5.89 12.90
C ASP A 53 -0.06 5.60 13.43
N VAL A 54 -0.58 4.41 13.12
CA VAL A 54 -1.91 3.93 13.49
C VAL A 54 -1.83 2.59 14.19
N ARG A 55 -0.68 2.27 14.78
CA ARG A 55 -0.49 1.06 15.57
C ARG A 55 -1.53 0.99 16.69
N ASN A 56 -2.01 -0.22 16.97
CA ASN A 56 -3.04 -0.53 17.98
C ASN A 56 -4.46 -0.05 17.65
N LEU A 57 -4.73 0.36 16.41
CA LEU A 57 -6.09 0.64 15.93
C LEU A 57 -6.54 -0.48 15.00
N ASP A 58 -7.72 -1.05 15.24
CA ASP A 58 -8.34 -2.03 14.34
C ASP A 58 -9.14 -1.35 13.21
N ILE A 59 -9.73 -0.19 13.51
CA ILE A 59 -10.50 0.64 12.58
C ILE A 59 -9.80 1.99 12.52
N ILE A 60 -9.33 2.35 11.33
CA ILE A 60 -8.59 3.58 11.07
C ILE A 60 -9.56 4.54 10.38
N ASP A 61 -10.07 5.51 11.12
CA ASP A 61 -11.12 6.44 10.67
C ASP A 61 -10.58 7.88 10.55
N ILE A 62 -11.42 8.80 10.07
CA ILE A 62 -11.07 10.19 9.74
C ILE A 62 -10.40 10.97 10.88
N ASP A 63 -10.69 10.63 12.14
CA ASP A 63 -10.16 11.33 13.31
C ASP A 63 -8.63 11.30 13.39
N ILE A 64 -8.01 10.29 12.76
CA ILE A 64 -6.53 10.21 12.66
C ILE A 64 -5.93 11.41 11.93
N LEU A 65 -6.71 12.09 11.08
CA LEU A 65 -6.26 13.24 10.29
C LEU A 65 -6.38 14.57 11.05
N ASP A 66 -6.91 14.55 12.27
CA ASP A 66 -7.04 15.76 13.07
C ASP A 66 -5.68 16.40 13.32
N ASN A 67 -5.54 17.65 12.88
CA ASN A 67 -4.29 18.43 12.96
C ASN A 67 -3.11 17.85 12.15
N ILE A 68 -3.36 16.90 11.24
CA ILE A 68 -2.37 16.43 10.28
C ILE A 68 -2.47 17.27 9.01
N SER A 69 -1.37 17.92 8.64
CA SER A 69 -1.25 18.55 7.33
C SER A 69 -0.89 17.49 6.29
N ILE A 70 -1.72 17.37 5.24
CA ILE A 70 -1.46 16.52 4.07
C ILE A 70 -1.20 17.43 2.88
N LYS A 71 -0.10 17.17 2.17
CA LYS A 71 0.24 17.89 0.94
C LYS A 71 -0.56 17.30 -0.23
N GLU A 72 -1.01 18.14 -1.15
CA GLU A 72 -1.56 17.67 -2.43
C GLU A 72 -0.49 16.92 -3.24
N ASP A 73 -0.93 16.01 -4.12
CA ASP A 73 -0.06 15.19 -4.96
C ASP A 73 0.95 14.33 -4.17
N SER A 74 0.61 13.98 -2.92
CA SER A 74 1.49 13.27 -2.00
C SER A 74 1.21 11.77 -1.89
N PHE A 75 2.10 11.09 -1.17
CA PHE A 75 1.97 9.70 -0.76
C PHE A 75 1.73 9.64 0.76
N VAL A 76 0.56 9.15 1.18
CA VAL A 76 0.24 8.95 2.60
C VAL A 76 0.36 7.47 2.94
N ILE A 77 1.19 7.12 3.92
CA ILE A 77 1.40 5.73 4.36
C ILE A 77 0.86 5.55 5.78
N PHE A 78 0.06 4.52 5.97
CA PHE A 78 -0.45 4.10 7.27
C PHE A 78 0.44 2.99 7.83
N ARG A 79 1.16 3.28 8.91
CA ARG A 79 1.97 2.30 9.62
C ARG A 79 1.10 1.62 10.68
N THR A 80 0.64 0.42 10.40
CA THR A 80 -0.16 -0.39 11.33
C THR A 80 0.70 -1.23 12.27
N GLY A 81 1.97 -1.46 11.90
CA GLY A 81 2.89 -2.36 12.59
C GLY A 81 2.60 -3.84 12.32
N TYR A 82 1.65 -4.16 11.45
CA TYR A 82 1.20 -5.54 11.24
C TYR A 82 2.26 -6.37 10.55
N LEU A 83 2.88 -5.83 9.49
CA LEU A 83 4.01 -6.49 8.82
C LEU A 83 5.22 -6.64 9.75
N GLU A 84 5.46 -5.66 10.62
CA GLU A 84 6.56 -5.68 11.61
C GLU A 84 6.37 -6.81 12.63
N ASN A 85 5.14 -7.01 13.11
CA ASN A 85 4.82 -7.97 14.15
C ASN A 85 4.72 -9.41 13.63
N TYR A 86 4.10 -9.61 12.47
CA TYR A 86 3.77 -10.95 11.97
C TYR A 86 4.67 -11.42 10.83
N GLY A 87 5.37 -10.50 10.17
CA GLY A 87 6.20 -10.80 9.00
C GLY A 87 5.38 -11.13 7.75
N TYR A 88 5.95 -10.84 6.59
CA TYR A 88 5.30 -11.11 5.32
C TYR A 88 5.04 -12.61 5.11
N GLY A 89 3.79 -12.97 4.85
CA GLY A 89 3.42 -14.34 4.46
C GLY A 89 3.22 -15.34 5.61
N SER A 90 3.20 -14.89 6.87
CA SER A 90 2.75 -15.72 8.00
C SER A 90 1.24 -16.00 7.95
N GLU A 91 0.75 -16.90 8.81
CA GLU A 91 -0.69 -17.17 8.88
C GLU A 91 -1.45 -15.97 9.46
N GLU A 92 -0.87 -15.33 10.46
CA GLU A 92 -1.38 -14.11 11.09
C GLU A 92 -1.42 -12.95 10.09
N TYR A 93 -0.41 -12.85 9.21
CA TYR A 93 -0.38 -11.85 8.15
C TYR A 93 -1.62 -11.90 7.26
N PHE A 94 -2.07 -13.10 6.87
CA PHE A 94 -3.24 -13.29 6.00
C PHE A 94 -4.57 -13.36 6.75
N ASN A 95 -4.57 -13.18 8.07
CA ASN A 95 -5.80 -13.22 8.85
C ASN A 95 -6.60 -11.91 8.75
N SER A 96 -7.38 -11.81 7.68
CA SER A 96 -8.27 -10.66 7.40
C SER A 96 -9.28 -10.32 8.50
N LYS A 97 -9.54 -11.21 9.47
CA LYS A 97 -10.45 -10.94 10.58
C LYS A 97 -9.82 -10.07 11.68
N SER A 98 -8.49 -10.03 11.75
CA SER A 98 -7.73 -9.31 12.77
C SER A 98 -6.86 -8.19 12.21
N SER A 99 -6.74 -8.08 10.89
CA SER A 99 -5.96 -7.01 10.27
C SER A 99 -6.73 -5.68 10.27
N PRO A 100 -6.07 -4.57 10.62
CA PRO A 100 -6.73 -3.27 10.64
C PRO A 100 -7.09 -2.79 9.23
N TYR A 101 -8.02 -1.84 9.13
CA TYR A 101 -8.50 -1.32 7.85
C TYR A 101 -8.86 0.16 7.92
N LEU A 102 -8.86 0.82 6.76
CA LEU A 102 -9.28 2.21 6.59
C LEU A 102 -10.77 2.28 6.29
N THR A 103 -11.47 3.20 6.96
CA THR A 103 -12.89 3.50 6.65
C THR A 103 -13.03 4.16 5.29
N ASN A 104 -14.24 4.12 4.72
CA ASN A 104 -14.51 4.80 3.45
C ASN A 104 -14.38 6.31 3.60
N GLU A 105 -14.82 6.83 4.75
CA GLU A 105 -14.76 8.24 5.11
C GLU A 105 -13.32 8.75 5.12
N LEU A 106 -12.38 7.96 5.66
CA LEU A 106 -10.96 8.28 5.62
C LEU A 106 -10.41 8.27 4.20
N VAL A 107 -10.72 7.24 3.40
CA VAL A 107 -10.29 7.16 2.00
C VAL A 107 -10.82 8.36 1.20
N ASP A 108 -12.10 8.69 1.35
CA ASP A 108 -12.70 9.87 0.72
C ASP A 108 -12.02 11.16 1.13
N LYS A 109 -11.67 11.30 2.41
CA LYS A 109 -10.97 12.49 2.92
C LYS A 109 -9.57 12.64 2.30
N LEU A 110 -8.81 11.55 2.16
CA LEU A 110 -7.49 11.54 1.52
C LEU A 110 -7.60 11.93 0.03
N LEU A 111 -8.59 11.38 -0.68
CA LEU A 111 -8.83 11.70 -2.08
C LEU A 111 -9.25 13.17 -2.27
N ASN A 112 -10.01 13.73 -1.33
CA ASN A 112 -10.35 15.16 -1.32
C ASN A 112 -9.13 16.07 -1.10
N PHE A 113 -8.07 15.58 -0.45
CA PHE A 113 -6.78 16.25 -0.36
C PHE A 113 -5.88 16.02 -1.57
N ASN A 114 -6.39 15.36 -2.63
CA ASN A 114 -5.63 15.01 -3.83
C ASN A 114 -4.36 14.19 -3.53
N VAL A 115 -4.44 13.27 -2.55
CA VAL A 115 -3.43 12.24 -2.32
C VAL A 115 -3.38 11.30 -3.53
N LYS A 116 -2.19 10.99 -4.04
CA LYS A 116 -2.00 10.13 -5.22
C LYS A 116 -1.71 8.69 -4.87
N LEU A 117 -1.11 8.45 -3.71
CA LEU A 117 -0.82 7.11 -3.23
C LEU A 117 -1.28 6.96 -1.78
N ILE A 118 -2.03 5.89 -1.51
CA ILE A 118 -2.45 5.48 -0.17
C ILE A 118 -1.72 4.17 0.14
N GLY A 119 -0.75 4.23 1.06
CA GLY A 119 0.14 3.13 1.39
C GLY A 119 -0.23 2.44 2.69
N ILE A 120 0.01 1.13 2.77
CA ILE A 120 -0.16 0.37 4.00
C ILE A 120 0.85 -0.78 4.11
N ASP A 121 1.19 -1.16 5.33
CA ASP A 121 2.00 -2.34 5.66
C ASP A 121 1.14 -3.62 5.79
N LEU A 122 0.14 -3.76 4.91
CA LEU A 122 -0.81 -4.87 4.82
C LEU A 122 -1.05 -5.26 3.35
N SER A 123 -1.75 -6.38 3.13
CA SER A 123 -2.25 -6.83 1.83
C SER A 123 -3.63 -6.24 1.50
N GLY A 124 -3.86 -4.98 1.88
CA GLY A 124 -5.14 -4.31 1.70
C GLY A 124 -5.37 -3.17 2.67
N ILE A 125 -5.89 -2.04 2.16
CA ILE A 125 -6.48 -0.99 3.00
C ILE A 125 -7.88 -1.37 3.49
N GLN A 126 -8.54 -2.31 2.81
CA GLN A 126 -9.76 -3.01 3.23
C GLN A 126 -9.67 -4.50 2.84
N HIS A 127 -10.55 -5.32 3.41
CA HIS A 127 -10.41 -6.78 3.37
C HIS A 127 -11.59 -7.51 2.74
N GLY A 128 -11.35 -8.76 2.33
CA GLY A 128 -12.39 -9.67 1.83
C GLY A 128 -13.10 -9.12 0.60
N LYS A 129 -14.44 -9.09 0.63
CA LYS A 129 -15.26 -8.62 -0.50
C LYS A 129 -15.12 -7.13 -0.81
N HIS A 130 -14.51 -6.35 0.10
CA HIS A 130 -14.39 -4.90 -0.02
C HIS A 130 -13.07 -4.45 -0.65
N HIS A 131 -12.01 -5.26 -0.56
CA HIS A 131 -10.67 -4.98 -1.05
C HIS A 131 -10.66 -4.47 -2.51
N VAL A 132 -11.02 -5.32 -3.48
CA VAL A 132 -11.00 -4.94 -4.90
C VAL A 132 -11.94 -3.76 -5.20
N ALA A 133 -13.02 -3.61 -4.44
CA ALA A 133 -13.97 -2.51 -4.64
C ALA A 133 -13.36 -1.16 -4.24
N ILE A 134 -12.62 -1.10 -3.11
CA ILE A 134 -11.99 0.14 -2.66
C ILE A 134 -10.80 0.51 -3.53
N ASP A 135 -9.99 -0.45 -3.99
CA ASP A 135 -8.83 -0.15 -4.83
C ASP A 135 -9.28 0.38 -6.19
N LYS A 136 -10.31 -0.22 -6.79
CA LYS A 136 -10.94 0.30 -8.01
C LYS A 136 -11.53 1.69 -7.81
N TYR A 137 -12.08 1.97 -6.63
CA TYR A 137 -12.63 3.29 -6.32
C TYR A 137 -11.53 4.34 -6.26
N VAL A 138 -10.43 4.05 -5.56
CA VAL A 138 -9.23 4.91 -5.46
C VAL A 138 -8.62 5.14 -6.85
N GLU A 139 -8.48 4.08 -7.66
CA GLU A 139 -7.99 4.14 -9.04
C GLU A 139 -8.86 5.04 -9.94
N ASN A 140 -10.19 4.91 -9.87
CA ASN A 140 -11.12 5.76 -10.62
C ASN A 140 -11.04 7.24 -10.23
N LYS A 141 -10.43 7.56 -9.09
CA LYS A 141 -10.21 8.93 -8.60
C LYS A 141 -8.82 9.46 -8.97
N GLY A 142 -8.03 8.68 -9.73
CA GLY A 142 -6.69 9.07 -10.17
C GLY A 142 -5.62 8.95 -9.08
N ALA A 143 -5.86 8.08 -8.09
CA ALA A 143 -4.92 7.71 -7.04
C ALA A 143 -4.77 6.18 -7.00
N TYR A 144 -3.83 5.64 -6.22
CA TYR A 144 -3.61 4.20 -6.15
C TYR A 144 -3.30 3.71 -4.73
N VAL A 145 -3.59 2.44 -4.47
CA VAL A 145 -3.22 1.76 -3.22
C VAL A 145 -1.85 1.12 -3.39
N VAL A 146 -1.00 1.24 -2.37
CA VAL A 146 0.32 0.61 -2.31
C VAL A 146 0.40 -0.31 -1.09
N GLU A 147 0.61 -1.58 -1.34
CA GLU A 147 0.54 -2.61 -0.32
C GLU A 147 1.91 -3.12 0.13
N ASN A 148 1.93 -3.80 1.27
CA ASN A 148 3.09 -4.54 1.78
C ASN A 148 4.34 -3.65 1.95
N ILE A 149 4.17 -2.39 2.36
CA ILE A 149 5.29 -1.48 2.62
C ILE A 149 6.04 -1.93 3.88
N CYS A 150 7.37 -1.95 3.85
CA CYS A 150 8.20 -2.43 4.95
C CYS A 150 9.21 -1.38 5.45
N ASN A 151 9.92 -1.69 6.54
CA ASN A 151 10.93 -0.81 7.16
C ASN A 151 10.40 0.55 7.64
N LEU A 152 9.10 0.66 7.91
CA LEU A 152 8.47 1.88 8.43
C LEU A 152 8.95 2.23 9.85
N ASP A 153 9.59 1.29 10.55
CA ASP A 153 10.27 1.47 11.83
C ASP A 153 11.57 2.27 11.76
N LYS A 154 12.12 2.49 10.56
CA LYS A 154 13.47 3.04 10.35
C LYS A 154 13.48 4.38 9.65
N ILE A 155 12.34 5.05 9.59
CA ILE A 155 12.16 6.30 8.86
C ILE A 155 11.41 7.33 9.70
N ASP A 156 11.60 8.60 9.34
CA ASP A 156 10.85 9.69 9.92
C ASP A 156 9.41 9.72 9.38
N SER A 157 8.53 10.46 10.07
CA SER A 157 7.12 10.59 9.68
C SER A 157 6.91 11.39 8.39
N GLU A 158 7.92 12.15 7.96
CA GLU A 158 7.90 12.94 6.73
C GLU A 158 9.24 12.86 6.03
N PHE A 159 9.21 12.59 4.73
CA PHE A 159 10.42 12.48 3.89
C PHE A 159 10.03 12.58 2.40
N LYS A 160 11.01 12.60 1.51
CA LYS A 160 10.78 12.42 0.08
C LYS A 160 11.15 11.01 -0.36
N ALA A 161 10.33 10.41 -1.21
CA ALA A 161 10.61 9.11 -1.81
C ALA A 161 10.93 9.23 -3.30
N ASP A 162 11.90 8.44 -3.76
CA ASP A 162 12.09 8.05 -5.16
C ASP A 162 11.25 6.79 -5.43
N LEU A 163 10.48 6.84 -6.52
CA LEU A 163 9.57 5.80 -6.96
C LEU A 163 9.99 5.29 -8.33
N LYS A 164 10.16 3.98 -8.44
CA LYS A 164 10.36 3.29 -9.72
C LYS A 164 9.34 2.18 -9.85
N TRP A 165 8.51 2.23 -10.88
CA TRP A 165 7.53 1.18 -11.16
C TRP A 165 7.65 0.68 -12.60
N PHE A 166 7.19 -0.55 -12.81
CA PHE A 166 7.18 -1.16 -14.14
C PHE A 166 5.79 -1.72 -14.42
N GLN A 167 5.02 -0.99 -15.24
CA GLN A 167 3.67 -1.36 -15.61
C GLN A 167 3.68 -2.30 -16.82
N LEU A 168 3.30 -3.55 -16.58
CA LEU A 168 3.02 -4.52 -17.62
C LEU A 168 1.59 -4.36 -18.14
N GLU A 169 1.40 -4.49 -19.45
CA GLU A 169 0.06 -4.45 -20.05
C GLU A 169 -0.83 -5.55 -19.46
N GLY A 170 -2.04 -5.18 -19.05
CA GLY A 170 -3.02 -6.10 -18.46
C GLY A 170 -2.68 -6.56 -17.04
N ALA A 171 -1.66 -6.02 -16.38
CA ALA A 171 -1.35 -6.34 -15.00
C ALA A 171 -2.25 -5.54 -14.03
N THR A 172 -2.91 -6.27 -13.13
CA THR A 172 -3.75 -5.68 -12.07
C THR A 172 -2.97 -5.24 -10.83
N ALA A 173 -1.68 -5.61 -10.75
CA ALA A 173 -0.75 -5.16 -9.73
C ALA A 173 0.57 -4.80 -10.39
N ILE A 174 1.17 -3.69 -9.97
CA ILE A 174 2.36 -3.11 -10.57
C ILE A 174 3.49 -3.12 -9.55
N LYS A 175 4.63 -3.73 -9.89
CA LYS A 175 5.81 -3.67 -9.01
C LYS A 175 6.27 -2.25 -8.85
N VAL A 176 6.50 -1.85 -7.60
CA VAL A 176 7.04 -0.55 -7.25
C VAL A 176 8.21 -0.72 -6.29
N GLN A 177 9.27 0.02 -6.59
CA GLN A 177 10.38 0.27 -5.70
C GLN A 177 10.18 1.65 -5.07
N ILE A 178 10.24 1.69 -3.75
CA ILE A 178 10.12 2.90 -2.94
C ILE A 178 11.42 3.04 -2.15
N GLU A 179 12.12 4.16 -2.35
CA GLU A 179 13.35 4.47 -1.63
C GLU A 179 13.31 5.89 -1.06
N THR A 180 13.68 6.08 0.19
CA THR A 180 13.80 7.43 0.77
C THR A 180 15.01 8.15 0.16
N LEU A 181 14.82 9.43 -0.16
CA LEU A 181 15.87 10.37 -0.57
C LEU A 181 16.63 10.93 0.63
#